data_AF-A0A0N7LQK8-F1
#
_entry.id   AF-A0A0N7LQK8-F1
#
_cell.length_a   1.000
_cell.length_b   1.000
_cell.length_c   1.000
_cell.angle_alpha   90.00
_cell.angle_beta   90.00
_cell.angle_gamma   90.00
#
_symmetry.space_group_name_H-M   'P 1'
#
loop_
_entity.id
_entity.type
_entity.pdbx_description
1 polymer ?
#
loop_
_entity_poly.entity_id
_entity_poly.type
_entity_poly.pdbx_seq_one_letter_code
_entity_poly.pdbx_strand_id
1 'polypeptide(L)'
;MVKIRHFRGKIITMQAVVAVILTAGVAHATTDGARHPVNCATAEGDLRAIAAEKKHAEDQQAESIIAITPAGALLGLVTGTEQKRLSMLNGDYVKELDQRAAEIKSTCGVE
;
A
#
# COMPACT_ATOMS: atom_id res chain seq x y z
N MET A 1 -17.30 -4.39 -61.31
CA MET A 1 -16.30 -4.93 -62.26
C MET A 1 -15.21 -3.88 -62.45
N VAL A 2 -14.10 -3.97 -61.71
CA VAL A 2 -12.96 -3.04 -61.83
C VAL A 2 -11.68 -3.87 -61.87
N LYS A 3 -11.03 -3.91 -63.03
CA LYS A 3 -9.83 -4.68 -63.34
C LYS A 3 -8.61 -3.77 -63.14
N ILE A 4 -8.02 -3.76 -61.95
CA ILE A 4 -6.76 -3.03 -61.70
C ILE A 4 -5.60 -4.00 -61.93
N ARG A 5 -4.82 -3.70 -62.96
CA ARG A 5 -3.67 -4.47 -63.44
C ARG A 5 -2.54 -4.46 -62.40
N HIS A 6 -1.99 -5.66 -62.17
CA HIS A 6 -0.78 -5.90 -61.40
C HIS A 6 0.40 -5.08 -61.91
N PHE A 7 0.96 -4.23 -61.06
CA PHE A 7 2.34 -3.75 -61.18
C PHE A 7 3.23 -4.71 -60.39
N ARG A 8 3.99 -5.54 -61.12
CA ARG A 8 5.02 -6.46 -60.59
C ARG A 8 6.28 -5.65 -60.31
N GLY A 9 6.55 -5.38 -59.03
CA GLY A 9 7.85 -4.93 -58.54
C GLY A 9 8.18 -5.77 -57.31
N LYS A 10 9.12 -6.71 -57.46
CA LYS A 10 9.62 -7.60 -56.41
C LYS A 10 10.40 -6.78 -55.36
N ILE A 11 10.71 -7.47 -54.24
CA ILE A 11 11.76 -7.15 -53.25
C ILE A 11 11.28 -6.04 -52.27
N ILE A 12 11.13 -6.20 -50.95
CA ILE A 12 11.89 -6.93 -49.93
C ILE A 12 10.92 -7.35 -48.80
N THR A 13 10.94 -8.65 -48.54
CA THR A 13 10.44 -9.35 -47.35
C THR A 13 11.10 -8.88 -46.05
N MET A 14 10.42 -9.08 -44.91
CA MET A 14 11.03 -9.32 -43.58
C MET A 14 11.75 -8.07 -42.98
N GLN A 15 11.50 -7.58 -41.77
CA GLN A 15 11.34 -8.23 -40.47
C GLN A 15 10.97 -7.18 -39.41
N ALA A 16 10.33 -7.68 -38.34
CA ALA A 16 10.58 -7.27 -36.96
C ALA A 16 10.32 -5.81 -36.56
N VAL A 17 9.05 -5.44 -36.42
CA VAL A 17 8.68 -4.65 -35.22
C VAL A 17 8.53 -5.65 -34.08
N VAL A 18 9.67 -6.22 -33.64
CA VAL A 18 9.71 -7.02 -32.42
C VAL A 18 9.42 -6.05 -31.28
N ALA A 19 8.27 -6.27 -30.64
CA ALA A 19 7.82 -5.55 -29.48
C ALA A 19 8.91 -5.60 -28.40
N VAL A 20 9.57 -4.47 -28.18
CA VAL A 20 10.41 -4.23 -27.01
C VAL A 20 9.44 -4.01 -25.84
N ILE A 21 8.90 -5.10 -25.30
CA ILE A 21 8.35 -5.10 -23.95
C ILE A 21 9.50 -5.52 -23.05
N LEU A 22 10.28 -4.53 -22.63
CA LEU A 22 11.16 -4.63 -21.47
C LEU A 22 10.27 -4.95 -20.27
N THR A 23 10.07 -6.24 -20.00
CA THR A 23 9.59 -6.72 -18.69
C THR A 23 10.73 -6.53 -17.70
N ALA A 24 10.98 -5.26 -17.33
CA ALA A 24 11.62 -4.99 -16.06
C ALA A 24 10.70 -5.60 -15.01
N GLY A 25 11.16 -6.70 -14.40
CA GLY A 25 10.46 -7.32 -13.29
C GLY A 25 10.23 -6.25 -12.24
N VAL A 26 8.99 -5.80 -12.11
CA VAL A 26 8.54 -5.09 -10.92
C VAL A 26 8.62 -6.11 -9.79
N ALA A 27 9.74 -6.07 -9.07
CA ALA A 27 9.86 -6.77 -7.80
C ALA A 27 8.85 -6.11 -6.86
N HIS A 28 7.62 -6.65 -6.83
CA HIS A 28 6.69 -6.37 -5.76
C HIS A 28 7.36 -6.90 -4.50
N ALA A 29 7.89 -6.00 -3.68
CA ALA A 29 8.19 -6.33 -2.30
C ALA A 29 6.85 -6.77 -1.70
N THR A 30 6.69 -8.09 -1.50
CA THR A 30 5.57 -8.62 -0.73
C THR A 30 5.84 -8.18 0.71
N THR A 31 5.42 -6.97 1.05
CA THR A 31 5.25 -6.58 2.44
C THR A 31 4.10 -7.44 2.94
N ASP A 32 4.44 -8.64 3.40
CA ASP A 32 3.57 -9.40 4.27
C ASP A 32 3.10 -8.42 5.35
N GLY A 33 1.78 -8.32 5.57
CA GLY A 33 1.15 -7.33 6.46
C GLY A 33 1.47 -7.56 7.94
N ALA A 34 2.65 -8.10 8.24
CA ALA A 34 3.17 -8.31 9.57
C ALA A 34 3.35 -6.95 10.26
N ARG A 35 2.79 -6.84 11.45
CA ARG A 35 2.97 -5.67 12.32
C ARG A 35 4.45 -5.45 12.59
N HIS A 36 4.85 -4.19 12.72
CA HIS A 36 6.22 -3.90 13.14
C HIS A 36 6.44 -4.43 14.56
N PRO A 37 7.64 -4.90 14.92
CA PRO A 37 7.95 -5.29 16.30
C PRO A 37 7.77 -4.12 17.27
N VAL A 38 7.42 -4.39 18.53
CA VAL A 38 7.40 -3.37 19.58
C VAL A 38 8.83 -2.91 19.87
N ASN A 39 9.03 -1.60 19.95
CA ASN A 39 10.31 -0.99 20.33
C ASN A 39 10.12 -0.08 21.55
N CYS A 40 10.63 -0.49 22.71
CA CYS A 40 10.44 0.27 23.94
C CYS A 40 11.24 1.58 23.99
N ALA A 41 12.25 1.76 23.13
CA ALA A 41 12.95 3.03 23.02
C ALA A 41 12.07 4.13 22.37
N THR A 42 11.03 3.74 21.63
CA THR A 42 10.11 4.66 20.93
C THR A 42 8.69 4.64 21.48
N ALA A 43 8.43 3.88 22.55
CA ALA A 43 7.08 3.62 23.05
C ALA A 43 6.23 4.89 23.26
N GLU A 44 6.81 5.94 23.85
CA GLU A 44 6.08 7.20 24.05
C GLU A 44 5.69 7.87 22.72
N GLY A 45 6.59 7.85 21.74
CA GLY A 45 6.31 8.36 20.39
C GLY A 45 5.27 7.53 19.66
N ASP A 46 5.34 6.21 19.79
CA ASP A 46 4.40 5.28 19.17
C ASP A 46 2.99 5.45 19.75
N LEU A 47 2.87 5.59 21.08
CA LEU A 47 1.60 5.86 21.75
C LEU A 47 1.01 7.20 21.36
N ARG A 48 1.83 8.26 21.23
CA ARG A 48 1.37 9.57 20.74
C ARG A 48 0.88 9.48 19.29
N ALA A 49 1.60 8.76 18.43
CA ALA A 49 1.19 8.56 17.04
C ALA A 49 -0.13 7.79 16.95
N ILE A 50 -0.30 6.72 17.75
CA ILE A 50 -1.54 5.95 17.82
C ILE A 50 -2.70 6.81 18.32
N ALA A 51 -2.51 7.61 19.36
CA ALA A 51 -3.57 8.48 19.89
C ALA A 51 -4.00 9.55 18.87
N ALA A 52 -3.05 10.18 18.18
CA ALA A 52 -3.34 11.15 17.14
C ALA A 52 -4.08 10.52 15.95
N GLU A 53 -3.64 9.33 15.52
CA GLU A 53 -4.28 8.59 14.43
C GLU A 53 -5.68 8.12 14.82
N LYS A 54 -5.89 7.65 16.06
CA LYS A 54 -7.22 7.24 16.54
C LYS A 54 -8.20 8.40 16.49
N LYS A 55 -7.81 9.56 17.00
CA LYS A 55 -8.61 10.78 16.92
C LYS A 55 -8.92 11.15 15.47
N HIS A 56 -7.92 11.06 14.59
CA HIS A 56 -8.11 11.31 13.16
C HIS A 56 -9.10 10.31 12.52
N ALA A 57 -8.99 9.03 12.82
CA ALA A 57 -9.86 7.99 12.30
C ALA A 57 -11.31 8.11 12.80
N GLU A 58 -11.51 8.58 14.02
CA GLU A 58 -12.83 8.88 14.59
C GLU A 58 -13.45 10.13 13.95
N ASP A 59 -12.64 11.18 13.74
CA ASP A 59 -13.10 12.47 13.18
C ASP A 59 -13.30 12.42 11.65
N GLN A 60 -12.58 11.57 10.92
CA GLN A 60 -12.56 11.52 9.45
C GLN A 60 -12.83 10.10 8.92
N GLN A 61 -14.09 9.80 8.61
CA GLN A 61 -14.47 8.49 8.05
C GLN A 61 -14.17 8.32 6.55
N ALA A 62 -13.70 9.36 5.82
CA ALA A 62 -13.64 9.30 4.36
C ALA A 62 -12.63 10.21 3.64
N GLU A 63 -11.83 11.01 4.35
CA GLU A 63 -10.82 11.88 3.71
C GLU A 63 -9.66 11.03 3.15
N SER A 64 -9.06 11.46 2.04
CA SER A 64 -8.22 10.64 1.13
C SER A 64 -7.16 9.77 1.83
N ILE A 65 -7.48 8.47 2.03
CA ILE A 65 -6.74 7.43 2.79
C ILE A 65 -5.53 6.88 2.01
N ILE A 66 -4.81 7.75 1.29
CA ILE A 66 -3.61 7.34 0.53
C ILE A 66 -2.32 7.62 1.33
N ALA A 67 -2.45 8.18 2.54
CA ALA A 67 -1.32 8.56 3.38
C ALA A 67 -0.78 7.38 4.20
N ILE A 68 0.52 7.16 4.11
CA ILE A 68 1.27 6.30 5.04
C ILE A 68 1.44 7.09 6.35
N THR A 69 0.73 6.66 7.37
CA THR A 69 0.75 7.27 8.71
C THR A 69 1.71 6.50 9.61
N PRO A 70 2.39 7.13 10.58
CA PRO A 70 3.26 6.43 11.52
C PRO A 70 2.55 5.27 12.25
N ALA A 71 1.32 5.48 12.72
CA ALA A 71 0.53 4.44 13.37
C ALA A 71 0.11 3.32 12.40
N GLY A 72 -0.24 3.66 11.16
CA GLY A 72 -0.45 2.67 10.09
C GLY A 72 0.77 1.80 9.84
N ALA A 73 1.98 2.37 9.84
CA ALA A 73 3.21 1.58 9.71
C ALA A 73 3.39 0.59 10.87
N LEU A 74 3.06 0.98 12.11
CA LEU A 74 3.08 0.06 13.26
C LEU A 74 2.17 -1.17 13.04
N LEU A 75 1.04 -0.97 12.35
CA LEU A 75 0.11 -2.03 11.97
C LEU A 75 0.50 -2.79 10.69
N GLY A 76 1.67 -2.52 10.09
CA GLY A 76 2.09 -3.13 8.83
C GLY A 76 1.42 -2.53 7.59
N LEU A 77 0.71 -1.41 7.74
CA LEU A 77 0.04 -0.67 6.66
C LEU A 77 1.01 0.34 6.03
N VAL A 78 2.13 -0.19 5.49
CA VAL A 78 3.21 0.60 4.88
C VAL A 78 2.87 1.19 3.53
N THR A 79 1.81 0.70 2.89
CA THR A 79 1.22 1.29 1.70
C THR A 79 -0.17 1.78 2.08
N GLY A 80 -0.52 3.02 1.71
CA GLY A 80 -1.84 3.64 1.93
C GLY A 80 -2.91 2.89 1.14
N THR A 81 -3.24 1.69 1.60
CA THR A 81 -3.94 0.66 0.85
C THR A 81 -5.43 0.71 1.12
N GLU A 82 -6.17 0.18 0.15
CA GLU A 82 -7.60 -0.07 0.25
C GLU A 82 -7.97 -0.83 1.53
N GLN A 83 -7.08 -1.66 2.08
CA GLN A 83 -7.29 -2.38 3.35
C GLN A 83 -7.38 -1.43 4.56
N LYS A 84 -6.52 -0.40 4.65
CA LYS A 84 -6.66 0.65 5.68
C LYS A 84 -8.00 1.36 5.55
N ARG A 85 -8.40 1.69 4.31
CA ARG A 85 -9.71 2.33 4.05
C ARG A 85 -10.88 1.44 4.45
N LEU A 86 -10.85 0.16 4.09
CA LEU A 86 -11.91 -0.79 4.42
C LEU A 86 -12.01 -1.01 5.94
N SER A 87 -10.87 -1.12 6.64
CA SER A 87 -10.83 -1.26 8.10
C SER A 87 -11.28 0.01 8.84
N MET A 88 -11.09 1.20 8.26
CA MET A 88 -11.68 2.42 8.82
C MET A 88 -13.20 2.45 8.65
N LEU A 89 -13.71 2.05 7.47
CA LEU A 89 -15.15 2.01 7.20
C LEU A 89 -15.92 1.02 8.07
N ASN A 90 -15.30 -0.10 8.44
CA ASN A 90 -15.93 -1.11 9.30
C ASN A 90 -15.57 -0.95 10.80
N GLY A 91 -14.73 0.03 11.14
CA GLY A 91 -14.29 0.34 12.51
C GLY A 91 -13.20 -0.58 13.08
N ASP A 92 -12.67 -1.53 12.30
CA ASP A 92 -11.59 -2.42 12.76
C ASP A 92 -10.28 -1.68 12.93
N TYR A 93 -10.04 -0.61 12.17
CA TYR A 93 -8.80 0.17 12.26
C TYR A 93 -8.58 0.75 13.66
N VAL A 94 -9.62 1.32 14.26
CA VAL A 94 -9.56 1.86 15.64
C VAL A 94 -9.30 0.74 16.65
N LYS A 95 -9.89 -0.45 16.46
CA LYS A 95 -9.64 -1.60 17.34
C LYS A 95 -8.19 -2.07 17.25
N GLU A 96 -7.62 -2.10 16.06
CA GLU A 96 -6.22 -2.49 15.86
C GLU A 96 -5.26 -1.47 16.48
N LEU A 97 -5.58 -0.17 16.42
CA LEU A 97 -4.85 0.88 17.11
C LEU A 97 -4.88 0.69 18.64
N ASP A 98 -6.05 0.39 19.20
CA ASP A 98 -6.20 0.13 20.64
C ASP A 98 -5.45 -1.13 21.08
N GLN A 99 -5.55 -2.22 20.30
CA GLN A 99 -4.80 -3.45 20.55
C GLN A 99 -3.30 -3.19 20.52
N ARG A 100 -2.83 -2.41 19.55
CA ARG A 100 -1.42 -2.09 19.42
C ARG A 100 -0.92 -1.21 20.57
N ALA A 101 -1.71 -0.24 21.01
CA ALA A 101 -1.38 0.54 22.20
C ALA A 101 -1.29 -0.35 23.45
N ALA A 102 -2.24 -1.28 23.64
CA ALA A 102 -2.21 -2.21 24.76
C ALA A 102 -0.99 -3.15 24.72
N GLU A 103 -0.62 -3.62 23.53
CA GLU A 103 0.58 -4.43 23.31
C GLU A 103 1.86 -3.66 23.71
N ILE A 104 2.00 -2.41 23.26
CA ILE A 104 3.14 -1.54 23.60
C ILE A 104 3.21 -1.31 25.11
N LYS A 105 2.07 -0.94 25.72
CA LYS A 105 1.98 -0.70 27.18
C LYS A 105 2.37 -1.93 27.98
N SER A 106 1.81 -3.09 27.64
CA SER A 106 2.10 -4.36 28.31
C SER A 106 3.54 -4.81 28.11
N THR A 107 4.12 -4.61 26.92
CA THR A 107 5.48 -5.07 26.60
C THR A 107 6.55 -4.18 27.22
N CYS A 108 6.31 -2.87 27.25
CA CYS A 108 7.30 -1.89 27.69
C CYS A 108 7.09 -1.41 29.14
N GLY A 109 5.99 -1.81 29.79
CA GLY A 109 5.66 -1.41 31.16
C GLY A 109 5.35 0.08 31.30
N VAL A 110 4.66 0.64 30.30
CA VAL A 110 4.28 2.07 30.23
C VAL A 110 2.75 2.21 30.18
N GLU A 111 2.23 3.37 30.60
CA GLU A 111 0.78 3.67 30.62
C GLU A 111 0.34 4.61 29.49
#